data_AF-A0A1B6H9H8-F1
#
_entry.id   AF-A0A1B6H9H8-F1
#
_cell.length_a   1.000
_cell.length_b   1.000
_cell.length_c   1.000
_cell.angle_alpha   90.00
_cell.angle_beta   90.00
_cell.angle_gamma   90.00
#
_symmetry.space_group_name_H-M   'P 1'
#
loop_
_entity.id
_entity.type
_entity.pdbx_description
1 polymer ?
#
loop_
_entity_poly.entity_id
_entity_poly.type
_entity_poly.pdbx_seq_one_letter_code
_entity_poly.pdbx_strand_id
1 'polypeptide(L)'
;SLSCPEQYHNLSESDVTVWVDPLDGTSEYTQGLLDHVTVLIGIAVKEKAVAGVIHQPYYNYQNGGELGRTVWGFESVGVGGFVPTSPPKGQRIITTTRSHSNPVVQATLDALKPDKVLKVGGAGHKVMLLMEGKAHAYVFASGGTKRWDTCA
;
A
#
# COMPACT_ATOMS: atom_id res chain seq x y z
N SER A 1 2.27 -25.83 6.35
CA SER A 1 1.76 -25.39 5.04
C SER A 1 0.68 -24.35 5.27
N LEU A 2 0.55 -23.36 4.40
CA LEU A 2 -0.59 -22.43 4.43
C LEU A 2 -1.81 -23.16 3.83
N SER A 3 -2.99 -22.99 4.42
CA SER A 3 -4.24 -23.55 3.94
C SER A 3 -5.22 -22.45 3.58
N CYS A 4 -5.96 -22.62 2.49
CA CYS A 4 -7.06 -21.72 2.13
C CYS A 4 -8.17 -21.83 3.20
N PRO A 5 -8.69 -20.71 3.73
CA PRO A 5 -9.85 -20.72 4.63
C PRO A 5 -11.09 -21.36 3.99
N GLU A 6 -11.87 -22.13 4.77
CA GLU A 6 -13.02 -22.90 4.29
C GLU A 6 -14.06 -22.04 3.54
N GLN A 7 -14.26 -20.79 3.98
CA GLN A 7 -15.22 -19.87 3.33
C GLN A 7 -14.87 -19.55 1.86
N TYR A 8 -13.65 -19.86 1.41
CA TYR A 8 -13.17 -19.59 0.05
C TYR A 8 -13.02 -20.86 -0.81
N HIS A 9 -13.36 -22.05 -0.32
CA HIS A 9 -13.15 -23.31 -1.07
C HIS A 9 -14.08 -23.50 -2.26
N ASN A 10 -15.32 -23.02 -2.16
CA ASN A 10 -16.38 -23.27 -3.14
C ASN A 10 -16.83 -21.99 -3.86
N LEU A 11 -15.89 -21.05 -4.08
CA LEU A 11 -16.17 -19.84 -4.84
C LEU A 11 -16.33 -20.17 -6.33
N SER A 12 -17.28 -19.53 -6.97
CA SER A 12 -17.34 -19.49 -8.44
C SER A 12 -16.43 -18.39 -8.96
N GLU A 13 -16.01 -18.47 -10.22
CA GLU A 13 -15.22 -17.40 -10.85
C GLU A 13 -15.93 -16.04 -10.80
N SER A 14 -17.26 -16.03 -10.91
CA SER A 14 -18.07 -14.81 -10.82
C SER A 14 -18.11 -14.18 -9.42
N ASP A 15 -17.75 -14.91 -8.37
CA ASP A 15 -17.61 -14.36 -7.02
C ASP A 15 -16.31 -13.58 -6.84
N VAL A 16 -15.34 -13.75 -7.74
CA VAL A 16 -13.98 -13.22 -7.59
C VAL A 16 -13.73 -12.08 -8.59
N THR A 17 -13.21 -10.96 -8.10
CA THR A 17 -12.69 -9.87 -8.93
C THR A 17 -11.23 -9.65 -8.60
N VAL A 18 -10.37 -9.64 -9.63
CA VAL A 18 -8.96 -9.29 -9.50
C VAL A 18 -8.77 -7.85 -9.96
N TRP A 19 -8.31 -6.99 -9.07
CA TRP A 19 -7.96 -5.60 -9.35
C TRP A 19 -6.45 -5.50 -9.53
N VAL A 20 -6.01 -4.96 -10.68
CA VAL A 20 -4.59 -4.87 -11.02
C VAL A 20 -4.22 -3.43 -11.27
N ASP A 21 -3.20 -2.94 -10.56
CA ASP A 21 -2.43 -1.77 -10.96
C ASP A 21 -1.02 -2.22 -11.40
N PRO A 22 -0.71 -2.21 -12.71
CA PRO A 22 0.58 -2.67 -13.19
C PRO A 22 1.72 -1.71 -12.85
N LEU A 23 1.43 -0.44 -12.51
CA LEU A 23 2.44 0.58 -12.21
C LEU A 23 1.82 1.70 -11.36
N ASP A 24 1.70 1.43 -10.06
CA ASP A 24 1.38 2.44 -9.06
C ASP A 24 2.62 3.33 -8.81
N GLY A 25 2.42 4.64 -8.69
CA GLY A 25 3.51 5.63 -8.59
C GLY A 25 4.07 6.08 -9.94
N THR A 26 3.26 6.10 -11.01
CA THR A 26 3.70 6.47 -12.37
C THR A 26 4.42 7.82 -12.45
N SER A 27 3.91 8.86 -11.79
CA SER A 27 4.56 10.18 -11.79
C SER A 27 5.93 10.17 -11.12
N GLU A 28 6.12 9.32 -10.11
CA GLU A 28 7.39 9.18 -9.42
C GLU A 28 8.39 8.35 -10.23
N TYR A 29 7.92 7.33 -10.95
CA TYR A 29 8.74 6.57 -11.89
C TYR A 29 9.38 7.48 -12.95
N THR A 30 8.60 8.38 -13.57
CA THR A 30 9.13 9.31 -14.58
C THR A 30 10.11 10.34 -14.02
N GLN A 31 10.14 10.52 -12.69
CA GLN A 31 11.04 11.42 -11.98
C GLN A 31 12.24 10.70 -11.36
N GLY A 32 12.39 9.39 -11.57
CA GLY A 32 13.48 8.59 -11.01
C GLY A 32 13.34 8.26 -9.52
N LEU A 33 12.17 8.48 -8.93
CA LEU A 33 11.85 8.13 -7.53
C LEU A 33 11.37 6.68 -7.47
N LEU A 34 12.29 5.76 -7.71
CA LEU A 34 11.98 4.36 -8.02
C LEU A 34 11.44 3.56 -6.82
N ASP A 35 11.80 3.92 -5.58
CA ASP A 35 11.28 3.29 -4.37
C ASP A 35 9.77 3.49 -4.16
N HIS A 36 9.19 4.51 -4.78
CA HIS A 36 7.75 4.79 -4.71
C HIS A 36 6.93 3.88 -5.64
N VAL A 37 7.56 3.15 -6.55
CA VAL A 37 6.88 2.35 -7.57
C VAL A 37 6.48 0.99 -7.02
N THR A 38 5.22 0.62 -7.23
CA THR A 38 4.72 -0.71 -6.87
C THR A 38 3.84 -1.31 -7.98
N VAL A 39 3.71 -2.64 -7.97
CA VAL A 39 2.71 -3.38 -8.75
C VAL A 39 1.72 -3.97 -7.76
N LEU A 40 0.42 -3.77 -8.01
CA LEU A 40 -0.65 -4.16 -7.10
C LEU A 40 -1.54 -5.20 -7.76
N ILE A 41 -1.77 -6.30 -7.06
CA ILE A 41 -2.75 -7.33 -7.44
C ILE A 41 -3.63 -7.60 -6.22
N GLY A 42 -4.83 -7.04 -6.21
CA GLY A 42 -5.82 -7.25 -5.17
C GLY A 42 -6.86 -8.28 -5.59
N ILE A 43 -7.24 -9.16 -4.68
CA ILE A 43 -8.26 -10.18 -4.87
C ILE A 43 -9.44 -9.83 -3.97
N ALA A 44 -10.57 -9.53 -4.59
CA ALA A 44 -11.83 -9.31 -3.90
C ALA A 44 -12.79 -10.49 -4.13
N VAL A 45 -13.47 -10.89 -3.05
CA VAL A 45 -14.59 -11.83 -3.12
C VAL A 45 -15.85 -11.03 -2.85
N LYS A 46 -16.77 -11.01 -3.83
CA LYS A 46 -17.92 -10.10 -3.87
C LYS A 46 -17.47 -8.65 -3.75
N GLU A 47 -17.77 -7.99 -2.64
CA GLU A 47 -17.46 -6.57 -2.42
C GLU A 47 -16.28 -6.35 -1.45
N LYS A 48 -15.60 -7.42 -1.01
CA LYS A 48 -14.57 -7.36 0.02
C LYS A 48 -13.22 -7.78 -0.52
N ALA A 49 -12.18 -6.95 -0.33
CA ALA A 49 -10.79 -7.36 -0.54
C ALA A 49 -10.40 -8.40 0.51
N VAL A 50 -9.92 -9.57 0.05
CA VAL A 50 -9.59 -10.70 0.94
C VAL A 50 -8.12 -11.10 0.86
N ALA A 51 -7.46 -10.85 -0.26
CA ALA A 51 -6.04 -11.13 -0.44
C ALA A 51 -5.40 -10.12 -1.38
N GLY A 52 -4.08 -9.98 -1.31
CA GLY A 52 -3.36 -9.00 -2.09
C GLY A 52 -1.89 -9.35 -2.24
N VAL A 53 -1.29 -8.87 -3.33
CA VAL A 53 0.14 -8.92 -3.59
C VAL A 53 0.60 -7.51 -3.95
N ILE A 54 1.66 -7.06 -3.29
CA ILE A 54 2.38 -5.82 -3.59
C ILE A 54 3.80 -6.20 -3.98
N HIS A 55 4.19 -5.93 -5.21
CA HIS A 55 5.57 -6.07 -5.65
C HIS A 55 6.25 -4.71 -5.73
N GLN A 56 7.42 -4.57 -5.14
CA GLN A 56 8.24 -3.35 -5.21
C GLN A 56 9.48 -3.65 -6.05
N PRO A 57 9.46 -3.38 -7.38
CA PRO A 57 10.53 -3.81 -8.29
C PRO A 57 11.89 -3.19 -7.99
N TYR A 58 11.90 -1.99 -7.40
CA TYR A 58 13.12 -1.24 -7.08
C TYR A 58 13.42 -1.19 -5.59
N TYR A 59 12.88 -2.13 -4.80
CA TYR A 59 13.31 -2.27 -3.41
C TYR A 59 14.84 -2.44 -3.34
N ASN A 60 15.49 -1.75 -2.40
CA ASN A 60 16.96 -1.67 -2.25
C ASN A 60 17.76 -1.08 -3.43
N TYR A 61 17.16 -0.43 -4.42
CA TYR A 61 17.89 0.12 -5.57
C TYR A 61 19.00 1.13 -5.20
N GLN A 62 18.96 1.71 -4.00
CA GLN A 62 19.98 2.62 -3.46
C GLN A 62 20.87 2.01 -2.37
N ASN A 63 20.52 0.83 -1.84
CA ASN A 63 21.10 0.32 -0.59
C ASN A 63 21.99 -0.92 -0.80
N GLY A 64 22.17 -1.38 -2.03
CA GLY A 64 23.06 -2.51 -2.36
C GLY A 64 22.59 -3.89 -1.88
N GLY A 65 21.34 -3.99 -1.40
CA GLY A 65 20.70 -5.27 -1.07
C GLY A 65 20.11 -5.96 -2.29
N GLU A 66 19.41 -7.08 -2.06
CA GLU A 66 18.65 -7.76 -3.12
C GLU A 66 17.63 -6.81 -3.74
N LEU A 67 17.68 -6.68 -5.07
CA LEU A 67 16.82 -5.80 -5.83
C LEU A 67 15.43 -6.43 -5.96
N GLY A 68 14.42 -5.66 -5.56
CA GLY A 68 13.04 -6.07 -5.66
C GLY A 68 12.57 -6.91 -4.47
N ARG A 69 11.27 -6.86 -4.19
CA ARG A 69 10.62 -7.76 -3.22
C ARG A 69 9.14 -7.92 -3.52
N THR A 70 8.57 -9.02 -3.06
CA THR A 70 7.13 -9.29 -3.14
C THR A 70 6.56 -9.51 -1.76
N VAL A 71 5.54 -8.75 -1.43
CA VAL A 71 4.77 -8.84 -0.19
C VAL A 71 3.38 -9.34 -0.52
N TRP A 72 2.81 -10.18 0.34
CA TRP A 72 1.46 -10.68 0.17
C TRP A 72 0.70 -10.66 1.50
N GLY A 73 -0.62 -10.60 1.40
CA GLY A 73 -1.55 -10.72 2.52
C GLY A 73 -2.76 -11.55 2.11
N PHE A 74 -3.29 -12.32 3.06
CA PHE A 74 -4.55 -13.05 2.90
C PHE A 74 -5.27 -13.08 4.24
N GLU A 75 -6.49 -12.55 4.26
CA GLU A 75 -7.37 -12.51 5.42
C GLU A 75 -7.47 -13.89 6.09
N SER A 76 -7.31 -13.91 7.42
CA SER A 76 -7.30 -15.13 8.26
C SER A 76 -6.16 -16.12 8.01
N VAL A 77 -5.24 -15.83 7.09
CA VAL A 77 -4.03 -16.64 6.83
C VAL A 77 -2.78 -15.91 7.32
N GLY A 78 -2.67 -14.62 7.03
CA GLY A 78 -1.56 -13.77 7.48
C GLY A 78 -0.92 -12.98 6.35
N VAL A 79 0.34 -12.60 6.56
CA VAL A 79 1.15 -11.80 5.62
C VAL A 79 2.52 -12.44 5.45
N GLY A 80 3.18 -12.17 4.32
CA GLY A 80 4.53 -12.65 4.05
C GLY A 80 5.32 -11.75 3.11
N GLY A 81 6.62 -12.03 2.98
CA GLY A 81 7.55 -11.22 2.16
C GLY A 81 8.17 -10.02 2.89
N PHE A 82 7.81 -9.80 4.15
CA PHE A 82 8.41 -8.78 5.02
C PHE A 82 8.16 -9.09 6.50
N VAL A 83 8.78 -8.32 7.39
CA VAL A 83 8.53 -8.37 8.83
C VAL A 83 7.75 -7.11 9.24
N PRO A 84 6.47 -7.24 9.65
CA PRO A 84 5.71 -6.11 10.16
C PRO A 84 6.39 -5.44 11.34
N THR A 85 6.43 -4.11 11.31
CA THR A 85 7.12 -3.31 12.34
C THR A 85 6.18 -2.23 12.85
N SER A 86 6.13 -2.06 14.17
CA SER A 86 5.35 -0.99 14.79
C SER A 86 6.06 0.36 14.64
N PRO A 87 5.32 1.45 14.38
CA PRO A 87 5.93 2.77 14.31
C PRO A 87 6.40 3.28 15.69
N PRO A 88 7.31 4.28 15.73
CA PRO A 88 7.86 4.82 16.98
C PRO A 88 6.78 5.38 17.92
N LYS A 89 6.85 5.03 19.20
CA LYS A 89 5.93 5.54 20.22
C LYS A 89 6.11 7.05 20.44
N GLY A 90 5.03 7.73 20.82
CA GLY A 90 5.05 9.15 21.20
C GLY A 90 5.18 10.12 20.02
N GLN A 91 4.98 9.66 18.79
CA GLN A 91 4.96 10.49 17.59
C GLN A 91 3.70 10.23 16.77
N ARG A 92 3.31 11.19 15.94
CA ARG A 92 2.26 11.11 14.95
C ARG A 92 2.87 11.39 13.58
N ILE A 93 3.31 10.32 12.93
CA ILE A 93 3.86 10.38 11.57
C ILE A 93 2.76 10.04 10.58
N ILE A 94 2.40 10.96 9.69
CA ILE A 94 1.37 10.74 8.66
C ILE A 94 2.04 10.70 7.30
N THR A 95 1.72 9.70 6.48
CA THR A 95 2.08 9.69 5.06
C THR A 95 0.90 10.16 4.21
N THR A 96 1.19 10.88 3.14
CA THR A 96 0.18 11.42 2.22
C THR A 96 0.77 11.60 0.81
N THR A 97 -0.05 12.05 -0.12
CA THR A 97 0.33 12.27 -1.51
C THR A 97 1.45 13.30 -1.65
N ARG A 98 2.40 13.02 -2.55
CA ARG A 98 3.41 13.97 -3.02
C ARG A 98 2.88 14.90 -4.11
N SER A 99 2.19 14.33 -5.09
CA SER A 99 1.94 14.98 -6.39
C SER A 99 0.49 15.42 -6.60
N HIS A 100 -0.45 15.05 -5.71
CA HIS A 100 -1.89 15.30 -5.88
C HIS A 100 -2.51 16.00 -4.66
N SER A 101 -1.74 16.86 -3.97
CA SER A 101 -2.24 17.57 -2.78
C SER A 101 -3.24 18.67 -3.17
N ASN A 102 -4.17 18.97 -2.26
CA ASN A 102 -5.12 20.08 -2.41
C ASN A 102 -5.43 20.71 -1.02
N PRO A 103 -6.21 21.81 -0.96
CA PRO A 103 -6.52 22.47 0.31
C PRO A 103 -7.24 21.59 1.33
N VAL A 104 -8.07 20.63 0.90
CA VAL A 104 -8.78 19.70 1.80
C VAL A 104 -7.81 18.72 2.45
N VAL A 105 -6.86 18.19 1.68
CA VAL A 105 -5.77 17.35 2.21
C VAL A 105 -4.96 18.14 3.24
N GLN A 106 -4.60 19.39 2.94
CA GLN A 106 -3.82 20.22 3.87
C GLN A 106 -4.61 20.53 5.15
N ALA A 107 -5.88 20.95 5.05
CA ALA A 107 -6.73 21.22 6.20
C ALA A 107 -6.91 19.97 7.08
N THR A 108 -6.99 18.78 6.47
CA THR A 108 -7.06 17.51 7.21
C THR A 108 -5.77 17.24 7.97
N LEU A 109 -4.60 17.47 7.35
CA LEU A 109 -3.31 17.32 8.03
C LEU A 109 -3.17 18.31 9.19
N ASP A 110 -3.57 19.56 8.99
CA ASP A 110 -3.51 20.61 10.03
C ASP A 110 -4.39 20.25 11.23
N ALA A 111 -5.58 19.71 10.99
CA ALA A 111 -6.48 19.22 12.04
C ALA A 111 -5.89 18.03 12.81
N LEU A 112 -5.18 17.14 12.12
CA LEU A 112 -4.53 15.97 12.71
C LEU A 112 -3.24 16.32 13.48
N LYS A 113 -2.67 17.51 13.30
CA LYS A 113 -1.44 17.98 13.98
C LYS A 113 -0.34 16.92 14.04
N PRO A 114 0.13 16.37 12.90
CA PRO A 114 1.20 15.39 12.88
C PRO A 114 2.53 16.01 13.31
N ASP A 115 3.35 15.23 14.02
CA ASP A 115 4.73 15.61 14.33
C ASP A 115 5.61 15.57 13.06
N LYS A 116 5.27 14.70 12.11
CA LYS A 116 5.98 14.56 10.82
C LYS A 116 5.01 14.17 9.71
N VAL A 117 5.19 14.77 8.53
CA VAL A 117 4.45 14.40 7.32
C VAL A 117 5.42 13.84 6.28
N LEU A 118 5.14 12.63 5.79
CA LEU A 118 5.84 12.01 4.66
C LEU A 118 5.02 12.24 3.39
N LYS A 119 5.54 13.03 2.45
CA LYS A 119 4.88 13.28 1.16
C LYS A 119 5.53 12.40 0.09
N VAL A 120 4.88 11.29 -0.26
CA VAL A 120 5.42 10.28 -1.18
C VAL A 120 4.40 9.88 -2.26
N GLY A 121 4.92 9.31 -3.35
CA GLY A 121 4.10 8.72 -4.42
C GLY A 121 3.63 7.32 -4.07
N GLY A 122 2.79 6.76 -4.94
CA GLY A 122 2.34 5.37 -4.88
C GLY A 122 1.37 5.05 -3.73
N ALA A 123 0.15 4.62 -4.02
CA ALA A 123 -0.78 4.15 -2.98
C ALA A 123 -0.20 2.92 -2.25
N GLY A 124 0.32 1.95 -3.00
CA GLY A 124 0.97 0.76 -2.46
C GLY A 124 2.20 1.11 -1.61
N HIS A 125 3.04 2.03 -2.09
CA HIS A 125 4.20 2.49 -1.31
C HIS A 125 3.79 3.13 0.02
N LYS A 126 2.73 3.94 0.05
CA LYS A 126 2.23 4.53 1.31
C LYS A 126 1.74 3.48 2.29
N VAL A 127 1.08 2.42 1.83
CA VAL A 127 0.67 1.28 2.68
C VAL A 127 1.90 0.52 3.18
N MET A 128 2.93 0.30 2.35
CA MET A 128 4.20 -0.28 2.77
C MET A 128 4.85 0.50 3.92
N LEU A 129 4.82 1.84 3.88
CA LEU A 129 5.32 2.67 4.98
C LEU A 129 4.59 2.43 6.30
N LEU A 130 3.30 2.09 6.29
CA LEU A 130 2.56 1.74 7.49
C LEU A 130 2.99 0.39 8.02
N MET A 131 3.05 -0.61 7.13
CA MET A 131 3.38 -1.99 7.49
C MET A 131 4.82 -2.13 8.01
N GLU A 132 5.72 -1.25 7.57
CA GLU A 132 7.11 -1.17 8.04
C GLU A 132 7.32 -0.21 9.22
N GLY A 133 6.25 0.36 9.79
CA GLY A 133 6.35 1.26 10.95
C GLY A 133 7.03 2.61 10.64
N LYS A 134 7.16 2.99 9.36
CA LYS A 134 7.70 4.30 8.95
C LYS A 134 6.67 5.41 9.10
N ALA A 135 5.38 5.08 9.06
CA ALA A 135 4.28 6.00 9.33
C ALA A 135 3.19 5.33 10.19
N HIS A 136 2.40 6.15 10.88
CA HIS A 136 1.28 5.71 11.70
C HIS A 136 -0.03 5.66 10.92
N ALA A 137 -0.22 6.57 9.97
CA ALA A 137 -1.44 6.65 9.18
C ALA A 137 -1.14 7.12 7.75
N TYR A 138 -1.89 6.59 6.79
CA TYR A 138 -1.99 7.12 5.44
C TYR A 138 -3.27 7.94 5.35
N VAL A 139 -3.15 9.25 5.11
CA VAL A 139 -4.30 10.17 5.02
C VAL A 139 -4.31 10.85 3.66
N PHE A 140 -5.39 10.68 2.90
CA PHE A 140 -5.63 11.36 1.64
C PHE A 140 -7.11 11.74 1.52
N ALA A 141 -7.47 12.90 2.05
CA ALA A 141 -8.84 13.43 2.04
C ALA A 141 -9.17 14.09 0.69
N SER A 142 -9.10 13.31 -0.39
CA SER A 142 -9.43 13.75 -1.74
C SER A 142 -9.86 12.58 -2.60
N GLY A 143 -10.65 12.85 -3.64
CA GLY A 143 -10.78 11.91 -4.76
C GLY A 143 -9.43 11.76 -5.47
N GLY A 144 -9.18 10.58 -6.04
CA GLY A 144 -7.99 10.32 -6.86
C GLY A 144 -7.65 8.84 -6.96
N THR A 145 -7.73 8.11 -5.86
CA THR A 145 -7.52 6.66 -5.84
C THR A 145 -8.71 5.92 -6.44
N LYS A 146 -8.42 4.79 -7.06
CA LYS A 146 -9.34 3.85 -7.69
C LYS A 146 -9.28 2.52 -6.93
N ARG A 147 -10.14 1.57 -7.31
CA ARG A 147 -10.22 0.27 -6.62
C ARG A 147 -8.91 -0.51 -6.69
N TRP A 148 -8.20 -0.43 -7.82
CA TRP A 148 -6.90 -1.09 -7.99
C TRP A 148 -5.77 -0.49 -7.14
N ASP A 149 -5.86 0.80 -6.77
CA ASP A 149 -4.89 1.45 -5.87
C ASP A 149 -4.99 0.97 -4.41
N THR A 150 -6.14 0.38 -4.02
CA THR A 150 -6.47 0.12 -2.61
C THR A 150 -6.89 -1.32 -2.31
N CYS A 151 -7.03 -2.18 -3.33
CA CYS A 151 -7.53 -3.54 -3.13
C CYS A 151 -6.46 -4.51 -2.59
N ALA A 152 -5.20 -4.37 -3.03
CA ALA A 152 -4.08 -5.21 -2.61
C ALA A 152 -3.61 -4.85 -1.20
#